data_AF-A0A014Q1N6-F1
#
_entry.id   AF-A0A014Q1N6-F1
#
_cell.length_a   1.000
_cell.length_b   1.000
_cell.length_c   1.000
_cell.angle_alpha   90.00
_cell.angle_beta   90.00
_cell.angle_gamma   90.00
#
_symmetry.space_group_name_H-M   'P 1'
#
loop_
_entity.id
_entity.type
_entity.pdbx_description
1 polymer ?
#
loop_
_entity_poly.entity_id
_entity_poly.type
_entity_poly.pdbx_seq_one_letter_code
_entity_poly.pdbx_strand_id
1 'polypeptide(L)' 'MSTETDLPVSNEEEVCTIIGKAVVDLSVTGQPVNKATLAHKLLAMADQDNDEERILLYWIARKAINQPHRFAVATF' A
#
# COMPACT_ATOMS: atom_id res chain seq x y z
N MET A 1 1.58 -4.31 35.52
CA MET A 1 1.79 -3.33 34.43
C MET A 1 2.21 -4.13 33.22
N SER A 2 1.26 -4.50 32.37
CA SER A 2 1.52 -5.22 31.14
C SER A 2 2.06 -4.21 30.13
N THR A 3 3.33 -4.32 29.77
CA THR A 3 3.86 -3.68 28.58
C THR A 3 3.45 -4.53 27.39
N GLU A 4 2.19 -4.38 26.98
CA GLU A 4 1.79 -4.72 25.63
C GLU A 4 2.56 -3.78 24.70
N THR A 5 3.66 -4.28 24.17
CA THR A 5 4.24 -3.72 22.95
C THR A 5 3.22 -3.97 21.83
N ASP A 6 2.24 -3.07 21.72
CA ASP A 6 1.47 -2.80 20.51
C ASP A 6 2.45 -2.26 19.46
N LEU A 7 3.24 -3.16 18.88
CA LEU A 7 3.94 -2.90 17.63
C LEU A 7 2.95 -3.23 16.51
N PRO A 8 2.66 -2.29 15.60
CA PRO A 8 1.47 -2.35 14.76
C PRO A 8 1.61 -3.48 13.75
N VAL A 9 0.94 -4.59 14.02
CA VAL A 9 0.63 -5.63 13.02
C VAL A 9 -0.21 -5.03 11.86
N SER A 10 -0.78 -3.83 12.05
CA SER A 10 -1.68 -3.13 11.12
C SER A 10 -1.05 -2.64 9.80
N ASN A 11 0.19 -2.16 9.79
CA ASN A 11 0.63 -1.30 8.68
C ASN A 11 1.01 -2.07 7.40
N GLU A 12 1.53 -3.29 7.50
CA GLU A 12 1.94 -4.08 6.32
C GLU A 12 0.74 -4.69 5.60
N GLU A 13 -0.23 -5.24 6.35
CA GLU A 13 -1.46 -5.80 5.79
C GLU A 13 -2.31 -4.70 5.12
N GLU A 14 -2.39 -3.53 5.73
CA GLU A 14 -3.08 -2.37 5.15
C GLU A 14 -2.39 -1.86 3.89
N VAL A 15 -1.06 -1.79 3.88
CA VAL A 15 -0.29 -1.45 2.67
C VAL A 15 -0.53 -2.47 1.56
N CYS A 16 -0.50 -3.76 1.86
CA CYS A 16 -0.83 -4.82 0.90
C CYS A 16 -2.26 -4.69 0.38
N THR A 17 -3.22 -4.36 1.25
CA THR A 17 -4.62 -4.14 0.88
C THR A 17 -4.78 -2.94 -0.05
N ILE A 18 -4.11 -1.83 0.24
CA ILE A 18 -4.08 -0.62 -0.60
C ILE A 18 -3.51 -0.95 -1.99
N ILE A 19 -2.38 -1.67 -2.04
CA ILE A 19 -1.76 -2.10 -3.30
C ILE A 19 -2.72 -3.02 -4.06
N GLY A 20 -3.34 -3.99 -3.40
CA GLY A 20 -4.31 -4.90 -3.99
C GLY A 20 -5.51 -4.17 -4.62
N LYS A 21 -6.08 -3.20 -3.88
CA LYS A 21 -7.16 -2.34 -4.40
C LYS A 21 -6.73 -1.57 -5.64
N ALA A 22 -5.53 -0.97 -5.63
CA ALA A 22 -5.00 -0.26 -6.78
C ALA A 22 -4.83 -1.18 -8.02
N VAL A 23 -4.37 -2.41 -7.82
CA VAL A 23 -4.25 -3.42 -8.90
C VAL A 23 -5.62 -3.78 -9.47
N VAL A 24 -6.61 -4.03 -8.60
CA VAL A 24 -7.98 -4.36 -9.02
C VAL A 24 -8.58 -3.21 -9.82
N ASP A 25 -8.48 -1.98 -9.33
CA ASP A 25 -9.00 -0.79 -10.02
C ASP A 25 -8.38 -0.59 -11.41
N LEU A 26 -7.05 -0.74 -11.51
CA LEU A 26 -6.37 -0.65 -12.81
C LEU A 26 -6.86 -1.75 -13.76
N SER A 27 -7.06 -2.97 -13.25
CA SER A 27 -7.55 -4.10 -14.04
C SER A 27 -8.99 -3.87 -14.53
N VAL A 28 -9.89 -3.41 -13.65
CA VAL A 28 -11.30 -3.10 -13.98
C VAL A 28 -11.40 -1.98 -15.02
N THR A 29 -10.51 -0.99 -14.94
CA THR A 29 -10.47 0.13 -15.90
C THR A 29 -9.70 -0.19 -17.18
N GLY A 30 -9.17 -1.41 -17.34
CA GLY A 30 -8.41 -1.83 -18.51
C GLY A 30 -7.03 -1.15 -18.63
N GLN A 31 -6.54 -0.54 -17.54
CA GLN A 31 -5.21 0.08 -17.53
C GLN A 31 -4.13 -0.98 -17.31
N PRO A 32 -2.92 -0.79 -17.88
CA PRO A 32 -1.80 -1.70 -17.66
C PRO A 32 -1.46 -1.79 -16.17
N VAL A 33 -1.25 -2.99 -15.63
CA VAL A 33 -0.75 -3.18 -14.26
C VAL A 33 0.77 -3.25 -14.32
N ASN A 34 1.42 -2.09 -14.16
CA ASN A 34 2.87 -1.99 -14.08
C ASN A 34 3.28 -0.96 -13.02
N LYS A 35 4.58 -0.86 -12.75
CA LYS A 35 5.10 0.01 -11.69
C LYS A 35 4.67 1.48 -11.84
N ALA A 36 4.66 2.01 -13.05
CA ALA A 36 4.35 3.42 -13.30
C ALA A 36 2.87 3.72 -13.08
N THR A 37 1.99 2.89 -13.64
CA THR A 37 0.54 3.04 -13.50
C THR A 37 0.08 2.81 -12.07
N LEU A 38 0.68 1.84 -11.37
CA LEU A 38 0.39 1.57 -9.97
C LEU A 38 0.84 2.71 -9.05
N ALA A 39 2.04 3.27 -9.28
CA ALA A 39 2.52 4.43 -8.54
C ALA A 39 1.61 5.66 -8.73
N HIS A 40 1.14 5.88 -9.97
CA HIS A 40 0.21 6.97 -10.27
C HIS A 40 -1.15 6.74 -9.61
N LYS A 41 -1.70 5.51 -9.68
CA LYS A 41 -2.98 5.17 -9.06
C LYS A 41 -2.95 5.37 -7.55
N LEU A 42 -1.88 4.94 -6.88
CA LEU A 42 -1.71 5.17 -5.44
C LEU A 42 -1.65 6.65 -5.06
N LEU A 43 -1.03 7.49 -5.90
CA LEU A 43 -1.07 8.95 -5.69
C LEU A 43 -2.49 9.48 -5.82
N ALA A 44 -3.21 9.11 -6.89
CA ALA A 44 -4.57 9.56 -7.11
C ALA A 44 -5.53 9.08 -6.00
N MET A 45 -5.32 7.88 -5.46
CA MET A 45 -6.08 7.39 -4.31
C MET A 45 -5.79 8.24 -3.05
N ALA A 46 -4.52 8.59 -2.81
CA ALA A 46 -4.15 9.46 -1.69
C ALA A 46 -4.76 10.87 -1.82
N ASP A 47 -4.75 11.44 -3.03
CA ASP A 47 -5.32 12.77 -3.30
C ASP A 47 -6.85 12.81 -3.12
N GLN A 48 -7.51 11.65 -3.18
CA GLN A 48 -8.95 11.49 -2.99
C GLN A 48 -9.33 11.08 -1.56
N ASP A 49 -8.35 10.68 -0.74
CA ASP A 49 -8.56 10.24 0.62
C ASP A 49 -8.45 11.44 1.58
N ASN A 50 -9.50 11.68 2.37
CA ASN A 50 -9.54 12.79 3.33
C ASN A 50 -8.99 12.38 4.72
N ASP A 51 -8.50 11.15 4.84
CA ASP A 51 -7.91 10.62 6.07
C ASP A 51 -6.39 10.85 6.10
N GLU A 52 -5.97 11.82 6.91
CA GLU A 52 -4.55 12.22 7.04
C GLU A 52 -3.65 11.07 7.52
N GLU A 53 -4.17 10.16 8.36
CA GLU A 53 -3.41 9.01 8.85
C GLU A 53 -3.19 7.98 7.72
N ARG A 54 -4.20 7.83 6.85
CA ARG A 54 -4.13 6.95 5.69
C ARG A 54 -3.22 7.46 4.57
N ILE A 55 -3.00 8.79 4.47
CA ILE A 55 -2.04 9.38 3.51
C ILE A 55 -0.65 8.74 3.65
N LEU A 56 -0.19 8.51 4.89
CA LEU A 56 1.12 7.90 5.14
C LEU A 56 1.20 6.46 4.63
N LEU A 57 0.10 5.71 4.67
CA LEU A 57 0.03 4.35 4.16
C LEU A 57 0.16 4.30 2.63
N TYR A 58 -0.41 5.27 1.90
CA TYR A 58 -0.19 5.38 0.45
C TYR A 58 1.27 5.69 0.10
N TRP A 59 1.94 6.51 0.92
CA TRP A 59 3.38 6.77 0.77
C TRP A 59 4.22 5.50 1.00
N ILE A 60 3.88 4.71 2.02
CA ILE A 60 4.55 3.43 2.30
C ILE A 60 4.29 2.44 1.16
N ALA A 61 3.05 2.33 0.67
CA ALA A 61 2.70 1.49 -0.48
C ALA A 61 3.49 1.86 -1.73
N ARG A 62 3.63 3.16 -2.04
CA ARG A 62 4.47 3.63 -3.14
C ARG A 62 5.95 3.30 -2.95
N LYS A 63 6.45 3.31 -1.72
CA LYS A 63 7.82 2.87 -1.42
C LYS A 63 7.98 1.36 -1.58
N ALA A 64 6.97 0.58 -1.19
CA ALA A 64 6.97 -0.88 -1.30
C ALA A 64 7.07 -1.37 -2.75
N ILE A 65 6.29 -0.78 -3.66
CA ILE A 65 6.36 -1.12 -5.10
C ILE A 65 7.69 -0.71 -5.75
N ASN A 66 8.44 0.20 -5.13
CA ASN A 66 9.78 0.60 -5.57
C ASN A 66 10.88 -0.31 -5.03
N GLN A 67 10.65 -1.02 -3.93
CA GLN A 67 11.60 -1.91 -3.27
C GLN A 67 10.91 -3.23 -2.86
N PRO A 68 10.40 -4.02 -3.82
CA PRO A 68 9.59 -5.20 -3.53
C PRO A 68 10.31 -6.22 -2.62
N HIS A 69 11.63 -6.33 -2.74
CA HIS A 69 12.46 -7.22 -1.91
C HIS A 69 12.44 -6.92 -0.41
N ARG A 70 12.04 -5.70 0.01
CA ARG A 70 11.99 -5.34 1.43
C ARG A 70 10.71 -5.76 2.13
N PHE A 71 9.65 -5.98 1.36
CA PHE A 71 8.33 -6.36 1.86
C PHE A 71 8.04 -7.85 1.59
N ALA A 72 8.84 -8.49 0.74
CA ALA A 72 8.74 -9.91 0.40
C ALA A 72 9.51 -10.82 1.37
N VAL A 73 9.50 -10.53 2.68
CA VAL A 73 9.86 -11.56 3.68
C VAL A 73 8.65 -12.49 3.82
N ALA A 74 8.35 -13.21 2.75
CA ALA A 74 7.49 -14.37 2.80
C ALA A 74 8.27 -15.45 3.56
N THR A 75 8.11 -15.47 4.88
CA THR A 75 8.56 -16.58 5.71
C THR A 75 7.62 -17.74 5.36
N PHE A 76 8.16 -18.74 4.66
CA PHE A 76 7.48 -20.00 4.36
C PHE A 76 7.20 -20.79 5.64
#